data_AF-A0A8J8KJ67-F1
#
_entry.id   AF-A0A8J8KJ67-F1
#
_cell.length_a   1.000
_cell.length_b   1.000
_cell.length_c   1.000
_cell.angle_alpha   90.00
_cell.angle_beta   90.00
_cell.angle_gamma   90.00
#
_symmetry.space_group_name_H-M   'P 1'
#
loop_
_entity.id
_entity.type
_entity.pdbx_description
1 polymer ?
#
loop_
_entity_poly.entity_id
_entity_poly.type
_entity_poly.pdbx_seq_one_letter_code
_entity_poly.pdbx_strand_id
1 'polypeptide(L)' 'MSRKFEARYPGTCPACHERIAVGDDLVISDHYDGQAIHFECAGGQERRALRPREVCPRCFTEKATNGACSCDPEDGAP' A
#
# COMPACT_ATOMS: atom_id res chain seq x y z
N MET A 1 2.62 11.06 -12.72
CA MET A 1 1.91 12.23 -12.15
C MET A 1 0.52 11.77 -11.76
N SER A 2 0.27 11.59 -10.47
CA SER A 2 -1.04 11.24 -9.92
C SER A 2 -1.98 12.43 -10.11
N ARG A 3 -3.07 12.26 -10.85
CA ARG A 3 -4.07 13.33 -11.05
C ARG A 3 -4.95 13.41 -9.80
N LYS A 4 -4.95 14.56 -9.12
CA LYS A 4 -5.91 14.81 -8.03
C LYS A 4 -7.26 15.27 -8.57
N PHE A 5 -8.32 14.96 -7.85
CA PHE A 5 -9.69 15.36 -8.17
C PHE A 5 -10.50 15.61 -6.90
N GLU A 6 -11.53 16.43 -7.00
CA GLU A 6 -12.37 16.80 -5.87
C GLU A 6 -13.48 15.75 -5.61
N ALA A 7 -13.70 15.43 -4.34
CA ALA A 7 -14.77 14.54 -3.90
C ALA A 7 -16.14 15.15 -4.16
N ARG A 8 -16.96 14.48 -4.99
CA ARG A 8 -18.36 14.88 -5.25
C ARG A 8 -19.36 14.27 -4.28
N TYR A 9 -18.97 13.18 -3.62
CA TYR A 9 -19.81 12.42 -2.71
C TYR A 9 -19.02 12.08 -1.46
N PRO A 10 -19.69 12.03 -0.29
CA PRO A 10 -19.03 11.59 0.93
C PRO A 10 -18.65 10.11 0.83
N GLY A 11 -17.56 9.74 1.50
CA GLY A 11 -17.06 8.37 1.54
C GLY A 11 -16.18 8.12 2.76
N THR A 12 -15.45 7.02 2.75
CA THR A 12 -14.46 6.68 3.78
C THR A 12 -13.12 6.44 3.10
N CYS A 13 -12.08 7.07 3.60
CA CYS A 13 -10.72 6.88 3.07
C CYS A 13 -10.16 5.55 3.60
N PRO A 14 -9.79 4.59 2.74
CA PRO A 14 -9.23 3.31 3.19
C PRO A 14 -7.81 3.44 3.79
N ALA A 15 -7.16 4.60 3.66
CA ALA A 15 -5.82 4.84 4.20
C ALA A 15 -5.80 5.36 5.64
N CYS A 16 -6.63 6.35 5.97
CA CYS A 16 -6.72 6.91 7.33
C CYS A 16 -7.97 6.48 8.10
N HIS A 17 -8.90 5.79 7.44
CA HIS A 17 -10.23 5.41 7.97
C HIS A 17 -11.13 6.58 8.38
N GLU A 18 -10.73 7.82 8.07
CA GLU A 18 -11.56 9.00 8.28
C GLU A 18 -12.55 9.20 7.13
N ARG A 19 -13.53 10.06 7.40
CA ARG A 19 -14.56 10.44 6.43
C ARG A 19 -13.94 11.30 5.33
N ILE A 20 -14.28 10.98 4.09
CA ILE A 20 -14.13 11.86 2.93
C ILE A 20 -15.34 12.78 2.88
N ALA A 21 -15.13 14.09 2.95
CA ALA A 21 -16.15 15.10 2.76
C ALA A 21 -16.23 15.55 1.30
N VAL A 22 -17.38 16.11 0.89
CA VAL A 22 -17.51 16.76 -0.43
C VAL A 22 -16.57 17.96 -0.44
N GLY A 23 -15.78 18.11 -1.50
CA GLY A 23 -14.74 19.14 -1.60
C GLY A 23 -13.33 18.66 -1.24
N ASP A 24 -13.17 17.48 -0.64
CA ASP A 24 -11.84 16.94 -0.32
C ASP A 24 -11.04 16.64 -1.60
N ASP A 25 -9.74 16.93 -1.57
CA ASP A 25 -8.79 16.53 -2.61
C ASP A 25 -8.48 15.04 -2.50
N LEU A 26 -8.81 14.27 -3.54
CA LEU A 26 -8.60 12.83 -3.62
C LEU A 26 -7.62 12.45 -4.73
N VAL A 27 -7.07 11.24 -4.61
CA VAL A 27 -6.28 10.58 -5.65
C VAL A 27 -6.65 9.10 -5.72
N ILE A 28 -6.55 8.52 -6.92
CA ILE A 28 -6.69 7.07 -7.10
C ILE A 28 -5.40 6.39 -6.67
N SER A 29 -5.50 5.41 -5.77
CA SER A 29 -4.37 4.65 -5.27
C SER A 29 -4.37 3.22 -5.79
N ASP A 30 -3.29 2.84 -6.47
CA ASP A 30 -3.07 1.45 -6.89
C ASP A 30 -2.88 0.49 -5.70
N HIS A 31 -2.45 1.01 -4.53
CA HIS A 31 -2.28 0.21 -3.31
C HIS A 31 -3.61 -0.25 -2.69
N TYR A 32 -4.69 0.45 -3.00
CA TYR A 32 -6.04 0.13 -2.52
C TYR A 32 -6.93 -0.28 -3.71
N ASP A 33 -6.40 -1.07 -4.63
CA ASP A 33 -7.16 -1.62 -5.76
C ASP A 33 -7.87 -0.56 -6.62
N GLY A 34 -7.23 0.59 -6.81
CA GLY A 34 -7.80 1.71 -7.57
C GLY A 34 -8.86 2.52 -6.81
N GLN A 35 -8.93 2.40 -5.48
CA GLN A 35 -9.81 3.21 -4.65
C GLN A 35 -9.31 4.64 -4.48
N ALA A 36 -10.25 5.55 -4.22
CA ALA A 36 -9.95 6.94 -3.92
C ALA A 36 -9.54 7.09 -2.45
N ILE A 37 -8.41 7.75 -2.22
CA ILE A 37 -7.91 8.16 -0.91
C ILE A 37 -7.69 9.67 -0.88
N HIS A 38 -7.62 10.26 0.32
CA HIS A 38 -7.18 11.65 0.47
C HIS A 38 -5.82 11.85 -0.19
N PHE A 39 -5.63 12.99 -0.86
CA PHE A 39 -4.37 13.32 -1.53
C PHE A 39 -3.18 13.29 -0.56
N GLU A 40 -3.36 13.78 0.66
CA GLU A 40 -2.33 13.77 1.71
C GLU A 40 -1.97 12.35 2.18
N CYS A 41 -2.94 11.42 2.14
CA CYS A 41 -2.69 10.02 2.47
C CYS A 41 -1.78 9.34 1.46
N ALA A 42 -1.71 9.81 0.21
CA ALA A 42 -0.84 9.23 -0.80
C ALA A 42 0.66 9.51 -0.54
N GLY A 43 1.00 10.67 0.02
CA GLY A 43 2.40 11.03 0.33
C GLY A 43 3.04 10.18 1.44
N GLY A 44 2.22 9.55 2.30
CA GLY A 44 2.68 8.54 3.25
C GLY A 44 2.96 7.16 2.62
N GLN A 45 2.35 6.86 1.47
CA GLN A 45 2.38 5.53 0.84
C GLN A 45 3.65 5.32 0.01
N GLU A 46 4.17 6.36 -0.66
CA GLU A 46 5.45 6.27 -1.38
C GLU A 46 6.59 5.80 -0.46
N ARG A 47 6.59 6.25 0.81
CA ARG A 47 7.59 5.83 1.81
C ARG A 47 7.46 4.36 2.24
N ARG A 48 6.28 3.75 2.09
CA ARG A 48 6.03 2.36 2.48
C ARG A 48 6.32 1.39 1.33
N ALA A 49 5.92 1.75 0.12
CA ALA A 49 6.22 1.01 -1.11
C ALA A 49 7.73 0.98 -1.44
N LEU A 50 8.48 2.00 -1.03
CA LEU A 50 9.93 2.09 -1.23
C LEU A 50 10.76 1.37 -0.17
N ARG A 51 10.17 0.72 0.85
CA ARG A 51 11.00 -0.12 1.73
C ARG A 51 11.48 -1.32 0.91
N PRO A 52 12.79 -1.44 0.61
CA PRO A 52 13.30 -2.60 -0.08
C PRO A 52 12.92 -3.81 0.78
N ARG A 53 12.22 -4.79 0.20
CA ARG A 53 11.98 -6.04 0.90
C ARG A 53 13.33 -6.63 1.26
N GLU A 54 13.48 -7.06 2.50
CA GLU A 54 14.70 -7.72 2.93
C GLU A 54 14.93 -8.95 2.06
N VAL A 55 16.10 -9.03 1.42
CA VAL A 55 16.50 -10.19 0.62
C VAL A 55 17.18 -11.19 1.55
N CYS A 56 16.84 -12.47 1.43
CA CYS A 56 17.50 -13.52 2.21
C CYS A 56 18.97 -13.69 1.75
N PRO A 57 19.98 -13.60 2.64
CA PRO A 57 21.38 -13.75 2.25
C PRO A 57 21.77 -15.18 1.87
N ARG A 58 20.88 -16.17 2.08
CA ARG A 58 21.16 -17.59 1.81
C ARG A 58 20.64 -18.05 0.45
N CYS A 59 19.41 -17.67 0.09
CA CYS A 59 18.77 -18.06 -1.17
C CYS A 59 18.45 -16.91 -2.12
N PHE A 60 18.73 -15.67 -1.71
CA PHE A 60 18.53 -14.47 -2.52
C PHE A 60 17.08 -14.20 -2.96
N THR A 61 16.10 -14.83 -2.31
CA THR A 61 14.68 -14.51 -2.51
C THR A 61 14.23 -13.38 -1.59
N GLU A 62 13.22 -12.62 -2.02
CA GLU A 62 12.55 -11.63 -1.16
C GLU A 62 11.92 -12.34 0.05
N LYS A 63 12.19 -11.86 1.26
CA LYS A 63 11.52 -12.38 2.47
C LYS A 63 10.03 -12.03 2.41
N ALA A 64 9.20 -12.98 2.83
CA ALA A 64 7.77 -12.76 3.04
C ALA A 64 7.53 -11.79 4.21
N THR A 65 6.29 -11.32 4.36
CA THR A 65 5.87 -10.37 5.40
C THR A 65 6.10 -10.86 6.84
N ASN A 66 6.24 -12.18 7.03
CA ASN A 66 6.58 -12.82 8.30
C ASN A 66 8.09 -13.06 8.49
N GLY A 67 8.94 -12.64 7.55
CA GLY A 67 10.39 -12.85 7.57
C GLY A 67 10.87 -14.18 6.98
N ALA A 68 9.97 -15.07 6.55
CA ALA A 68 10.34 -16.36 5.97
C ALA A 68 10.96 -16.23 4.56
N CYS A 69 11.87 -17.14 4.21
CA CYS A 69 12.43 -17.29 2.86
C CYS A 69 12.01 -18.62 2.24
N SER A 70 12.11 -18.75 0.91
CA SER A 70 11.93 -20.04 0.20
C SER A 70 12.93 -21.14 0.60
N CYS A 71 13.93 -20.77 1.41
CA CYS A 71 14.95 -21.64 1.94
C CYS A 71 14.70 -22.12 3.37
N ASP A 72 13.60 -21.66 3.98
CA ASP A 72 13.22 -22.05 5.33
C ASP A 72 12.49 -23.40 5.27
N PRO A 73 12.95 -24.42 6.00
CA PRO A 73 12.41 -25.78 5.94
C PRO A 73 11.08 -25.97 6.70
N GLU A 74 10.47 -24.90 7.23
CA GLU A 74 9.34 -24.97 8.17
C GLU A 74 7.97 -24.69 7.52
N ASP A 75 7.83 -24.75 6.20
CA ASP A 75 6.52 -24.75 5.54
C ASP A 75 6.52 -25.75 4.37
N GLY A 76 5.84 -26.88 4.61
CA GLY A 76 5.82 -28.05 3.75
C GLY A 76 5.51 -27.76 2.27
N ALA A 77 6.43 -28.20 1.42
CA ALA A 77 6.19 -28.48 0.02
C ALA A 77 5.14 -29.60 -0.13
N PRO A 78 4.24 -29.47 -1.12
CA PRO A 78 4.03 -30.55 -2.08
C PRO A 78 4.79 -30.28 -3.38
#